data_AF-A0A378W0C6-F1
#
_entry.id   AF-A0A378W0C6-F1
#
_cell.length_a   1.000
_cell.length_b   1.000
_cell.length_c   1.000
_cell.angle_alpha   90.00
_cell.angle_beta   90.00
_cell.angle_gamma   90.00
#
_symmetry.space_group_name_H-M   'P 1'
#
loop_
_entity.id
_entity.type
_entity.pdbx_description
1 polymer ?
#
loop_
_entity_poly.entity_id
_entity_poly.type
_entity_poly.pdbx_seq_one_letter_code
_entity_poly.pdbx_strand_id
1 'polypeptide(L)'
;MKPRFYWAACAVLPAACSPEPAAEKTVSAASQAASTPVATLTVPTARGDAVVPKNPERVAVYDWAALDTLTEPGVNVGATTAPVRVDYLQPAFDKAATVGTLFEPDCESLHRHNPQFVITGGPGAEAYEQLAKNATTIDLTVDNGNIRTSGEKQMETLSRIFGKEARVAELNAQIDALFAQKREAAKGKGRGLVLSVTGNKVSAFGTQSRLASWIHGDIGLPPVDESLRNEGHGQPVSFEYIKEKTPAGFHHRPHRRHRAGRAGCRGSVG
;
A
#
# COMPACT_ATOMS: atom_id res chain seq x y z
N MET A 1 -33.79 10.69 7.11
CA MET A 1 -35.11 11.18 6.63
C MET A 1 -34.89 11.95 5.33
N LYS A 2 -35.69 11.66 4.30
CA LYS A 2 -35.62 12.23 2.94
C LYS A 2 -36.20 13.68 2.89
N PRO A 3 -36.15 14.40 1.76
CA PRO A 3 -37.13 14.14 0.69
C PRO A 3 -36.51 13.92 -0.71
N ARG A 4 -37.17 13.05 -1.47
CA ARG A 4 -36.97 12.78 -2.89
C ARG A 4 -37.95 13.66 -3.68
N PHE A 5 -37.49 14.30 -4.75
CA PHE A 5 -38.38 14.89 -5.74
C PHE A 5 -38.70 13.84 -6.81
N TYR A 6 -39.99 13.53 -6.96
CA TYR A 6 -40.57 12.79 -8.08
C TYR A 6 -41.22 13.79 -9.03
N TRP A 7 -40.95 13.68 -10.32
CA TRP A 7 -41.80 14.24 -11.37
C TRP A 7 -42.39 13.09 -12.16
N ALA A 8 -43.71 13.06 -12.20
CA ALA A 8 -44.55 12.14 -12.96
C ALA A 8 -45.44 12.97 -13.89
N ALA A 9 -45.52 12.61 -15.16
CA ALA A 9 -46.56 12.95 -16.13
C ALA A 9 -46.11 12.39 -17.49
N CYS A 10 -46.94 11.93 -18.42
CA CYS A 10 -48.33 11.50 -18.46
C CYS A 10 -48.45 10.79 -19.82
N ALA A 11 -49.12 9.64 -19.89
CA ALA A 11 -49.29 8.87 -21.11
C ALA A 11 -50.46 9.41 -21.96
N VAL A 12 -50.32 9.36 -23.29
CA VAL A 12 -51.46 9.39 -24.23
C VAL A 12 -51.21 8.34 -25.32
N LEU A 13 -52.11 7.37 -25.39
CA LEU A 13 -52.28 6.40 -26.48
C LEU A 13 -53.40 6.90 -27.40
N PRO A 14 -53.32 6.59 -28.70
CA PRO A 14 -54.50 6.09 -29.38
C PRO A 14 -54.24 4.75 -30.07
N ALA A 15 -55.27 3.90 -30.00
CA ALA A 15 -55.40 2.63 -30.67
C ALA A 15 -55.95 2.80 -32.10
N ALA A 16 -55.47 1.98 -33.03
CA ALA A 16 -56.21 1.40 -34.17
C ALA A 16 -55.23 0.52 -34.97
N CYS A 17 -55.37 -0.81 -34.93
CA CYS A 17 -56.19 -1.66 -35.82
C CYS A 17 -55.32 -2.31 -36.91
N SER A 18 -55.11 -3.63 -36.77
CA SER A 18 -54.45 -4.51 -37.74
C SER A 18 -55.35 -4.79 -38.95
N PRO A 19 -54.78 -5.25 -40.08
CA PRO A 19 -54.65 -6.70 -40.29
C PRO A 19 -53.30 -7.15 -40.91
N GLU A 20 -52.84 -8.33 -40.50
CA GLU A 20 -51.85 -9.19 -41.18
C GLU A 20 -52.41 -9.70 -42.54
N PRO A 21 -51.61 -10.23 -43.52
CA PRO A 21 -50.49 -11.16 -43.29
C PRO A 21 -49.27 -11.02 -44.24
N ALA A 22 -48.13 -11.59 -43.83
CA ALA A 22 -47.28 -12.50 -44.63
C ALA A 22 -45.90 -12.67 -43.98
N ALA A 23 -45.54 -13.93 -43.77
CA ALA A 23 -44.34 -14.37 -43.08
C ALA A 23 -43.05 -14.01 -43.83
N GLU A 24 -42.10 -13.41 -43.13
CA GLU A 24 -40.70 -13.34 -43.55
C GLU A 24 -39.80 -13.73 -42.37
N LYS A 25 -39.01 -14.79 -42.58
CA LYS A 25 -38.11 -15.39 -41.58
C LYS A 25 -37.07 -14.35 -41.13
N THR A 26 -37.24 -13.78 -39.95
CA THR A 26 -36.21 -12.99 -39.29
C THR A 26 -35.26 -13.95 -38.58
N VAL A 27 -34.02 -14.01 -39.08
CA VAL A 27 -32.91 -14.70 -38.42
C VAL A 27 -32.68 -14.03 -37.07
N SER A 28 -32.80 -14.80 -36.00
CA SER A 28 -32.46 -14.39 -34.65
C SER A 28 -31.00 -13.97 -34.60
N ALA A 29 -30.74 -12.67 -34.58
CA ALA A 29 -29.43 -12.12 -34.29
C ALA A 29 -29.15 -12.36 -32.79
N ALA A 30 -28.28 -13.33 -32.52
CA ALA A 30 -27.70 -13.52 -31.21
C ALA A 30 -27.12 -12.19 -30.72
N SER A 31 -27.64 -11.70 -29.59
CA SER A 31 -27.10 -10.56 -28.88
C SER A 31 -25.71 -10.92 -28.38
N GLN A 32 -24.68 -10.57 -29.16
CA GLN A 32 -23.32 -10.47 -28.64
C GLN A 32 -23.34 -9.33 -27.62
N ALA A 33 -23.27 -9.68 -26.35
CA ALA A 33 -22.93 -8.74 -25.29
C ALA A 33 -21.55 -8.16 -25.65
N ALA A 34 -21.54 -6.98 -26.25
CA ALA A 34 -20.34 -6.22 -26.52
C ALA A 34 -19.68 -5.92 -25.17
N SER A 35 -18.60 -6.63 -24.86
CA SER A 35 -17.73 -6.31 -23.73
C SER A 35 -17.18 -4.90 -23.96
N THR A 36 -17.66 -3.93 -23.20
CA THR A 36 -17.11 -2.58 -23.22
C THR A 36 -15.61 -2.67 -22.94
N PRO A 37 -14.75 -2.09 -23.79
CA PRO A 37 -13.30 -2.17 -23.57
C PRO A 37 -12.96 -1.52 -22.22
N VAL A 38 -12.24 -2.27 -21.39
CA VAL A 38 -11.71 -1.76 -20.12
C VAL A 38 -10.69 -0.68 -20.47
N ALA A 39 -10.91 0.54 -20.00
CA ALA A 39 -9.95 1.62 -20.19
C ALA A 39 -8.62 1.23 -19.54
N THR A 40 -7.50 1.46 -20.23
CA THR A 40 -6.15 1.15 -19.74
C THR A 40 -5.28 2.39 -19.66
N LEU A 41 -4.21 2.34 -18.88
CA LEU A 41 -3.14 3.33 -18.87
C LEU A 41 -1.77 2.66 -18.77
N THR A 42 -0.73 3.34 -19.23
CA THR A 42 0.66 2.90 -19.03
C THR A 42 1.23 3.56 -17.79
N VAL A 43 1.86 2.76 -16.93
CA VAL A 43 2.50 3.23 -15.69
C VAL A 43 3.92 2.68 -15.56
N PRO A 44 4.85 3.46 -14.98
CA PRO A 44 6.19 2.97 -14.67
C PRO A 44 6.13 1.99 -13.50
N THR A 45 6.92 0.91 -13.58
CA THR A 45 7.04 -0.10 -12.52
C THR A 45 8.52 -0.43 -12.30
N ALA A 46 8.84 -1.18 -11.24
CA ALA A 46 10.19 -1.69 -11.00
C ALA A 46 10.70 -2.61 -12.13
N ARG A 47 9.79 -3.14 -12.97
CA ARG A 47 10.08 -4.05 -14.08
C ARG A 47 9.95 -3.38 -15.46
N GLY A 48 9.88 -2.04 -15.51
CA GLY A 48 9.64 -1.25 -16.71
C GLY A 48 8.19 -0.79 -16.83
N ASP A 49 7.84 -0.17 -17.95
CA ASP A 49 6.48 0.32 -18.17
C ASP A 49 5.49 -0.84 -18.36
N ALA A 50 4.32 -0.74 -17.73
CA ALA A 50 3.27 -1.75 -17.82
C ALA A 50 1.92 -1.11 -18.19
N VAL A 51 1.14 -1.81 -19.02
CA VAL A 51 -0.24 -1.44 -19.34
C VAL A 51 -1.17 -2.06 -18.30
N VAL A 52 -1.93 -1.22 -17.60
CA VAL A 52 -2.79 -1.63 -16.48
C VAL A 52 -4.23 -1.16 -16.69
N PRO A 53 -5.23 -1.88 -16.13
CA PRO A 53 -6.60 -1.42 -16.15
C PRO A 53 -6.75 -0.13 -15.35
N LYS A 54 -7.56 0.80 -15.86
CA LYS A 54 -7.96 2.00 -15.14
C LYS A 54 -9.11 1.67 -14.19
N ASN A 55 -8.96 2.07 -12.94
CA ASN A 55 -9.91 1.87 -11.85
C ASN A 55 -10.44 0.42 -11.72
N PRO A 56 -9.54 -0.58 -11.52
CA PRO A 56 -9.97 -1.96 -11.32
C PRO A 56 -10.75 -2.12 -10.02
N GLU A 57 -11.77 -2.98 -10.03
CA GLU A 57 -12.66 -3.21 -8.87
C GLU A 57 -12.21 -4.41 -8.03
N ARG A 58 -11.60 -5.41 -8.65
CA ARG A 58 -11.08 -6.62 -7.96
C ARG A 58 -9.57 -6.58 -7.91
N VAL A 59 -9.04 -6.06 -6.81
CA VAL A 59 -7.61 -5.83 -6.60
C VAL A 59 -7.08 -6.78 -5.53
N ALA A 60 -5.97 -7.44 -5.85
CA ALA A 60 -5.17 -8.18 -4.86
C ALA A 60 -3.83 -7.48 -4.61
N VAL A 61 -3.40 -7.40 -3.35
CA VAL A 61 -2.18 -6.68 -2.96
C VAL A 61 -1.24 -7.56 -2.15
N TYR A 62 0.00 -7.69 -2.61
CA TYR A 62 1.13 -8.42 -2.00
C TYR A 62 2.27 -7.46 -1.58
N ASP A 63 1.95 -6.19 -1.37
CA ASP A 63 2.85 -5.19 -0.78
C ASP A 63 2.08 -4.36 0.25
N TRP A 64 2.52 -4.37 1.50
CA TRP A 64 1.81 -3.64 2.57
C TRP A 64 1.99 -2.11 2.49
N ALA A 65 3.05 -1.61 1.86
CA ALA A 65 3.18 -0.17 1.60
C ALA A 65 2.14 0.29 0.57
N ALA A 66 1.95 -0.50 -0.49
CA ALA A 66 0.87 -0.28 -1.45
C ALA A 66 -0.52 -0.46 -0.80
N LEU A 67 -0.71 -1.46 0.07
CA LEU A 67 -1.97 -1.67 0.80
C LEU A 67 -2.34 -0.43 1.62
N ASP A 68 -1.40 0.09 2.41
CA ASP A 68 -1.57 1.30 3.21
C ASP A 68 -1.97 2.50 2.33
N THR A 69 -1.18 2.75 1.28
CA THR A 69 -1.40 3.83 0.30
C THR A 69 -2.77 3.77 -0.35
N LEU A 70 -3.32 2.58 -0.60
CA LEU A 70 -4.64 2.39 -1.20
C LEU A 70 -5.77 2.57 -0.20
N THR A 71 -5.56 2.19 1.06
CA THR A 71 -6.60 2.26 2.09
C THR A 71 -6.94 3.69 2.49
N GLU A 72 -5.95 4.58 2.58
CA GLU A 72 -6.11 5.99 2.96
C GLU A 72 -7.07 6.78 2.02
N PRO A 73 -6.94 6.73 0.68
CA PRO A 73 -7.89 7.34 -0.25
C PRO A 73 -9.18 6.52 -0.47
N GLY A 74 -9.38 5.44 0.30
CA GLY A 74 -10.58 4.61 0.29
C GLY A 74 -10.71 3.67 -0.91
N VAL A 75 -9.60 3.21 -1.49
CA VAL A 75 -9.63 2.16 -2.51
C VAL A 75 -9.95 0.82 -1.85
N ASN A 76 -10.90 0.08 -2.42
CA ASN A 76 -11.28 -1.23 -1.91
C ASN A 76 -10.29 -2.29 -2.38
N VAL A 77 -9.55 -2.89 -1.44
CA VAL A 77 -8.67 -4.04 -1.71
C VAL A 77 -9.40 -5.32 -1.35
N GLY A 78 -9.71 -6.13 -2.35
CA GLY A 78 -10.53 -7.34 -2.19
C GLY A 78 -9.76 -8.53 -1.65
N ALA A 79 -8.44 -8.57 -1.85
CA ALA A 79 -7.58 -9.64 -1.37
C ALA A 79 -6.19 -9.14 -0.98
N THR A 80 -5.61 -9.70 0.07
CA THR A 80 -4.23 -9.43 0.46
C THR A 80 -3.63 -10.60 1.24
N THR A 81 -2.38 -10.49 1.63
CA THR A 81 -1.65 -11.53 2.34
C THR A 81 -2.05 -11.62 3.81
N ALA A 82 -1.69 -12.74 4.44
CA ALA A 82 -1.83 -12.90 5.88
C ALA A 82 -1.03 -11.81 6.62
N PRO A 83 -1.60 -11.18 7.65
CA PRO A 83 -0.94 -10.09 8.36
C PRO A 83 0.26 -10.60 9.17
N VAL A 84 1.33 -9.79 9.22
CA VAL A 84 2.43 -10.00 10.18
C VAL A 84 2.69 -8.71 10.95
N ARG A 85 2.08 -8.58 12.13
CA ARG A 85 2.43 -7.56 13.13
C ARG A 85 2.38 -6.11 12.60
N VAL A 86 1.32 -5.76 11.87
CA VAL A 86 1.05 -4.39 11.38
C VAL A 86 -0.34 -3.92 11.85
N ASP A 87 -0.47 -3.66 13.15
CA ASP A 87 -1.78 -3.43 13.81
C ASP A 87 -2.62 -2.32 13.15
N TYR A 88 -1.98 -1.27 12.62
CA TYR A 88 -2.69 -0.15 12.01
C TYR A 88 -3.37 -0.53 10.68
N LEU A 89 -2.90 -1.59 10.00
CA LEU A 89 -3.52 -2.14 8.79
C LEU A 89 -4.55 -3.23 9.09
N GLN A 90 -4.80 -3.59 10.35
CA GLN A 90 -5.79 -4.62 10.71
C GLN A 90 -7.16 -4.38 10.06
N PRO A 91 -7.70 -3.15 10.00
CA PRO A 91 -8.98 -2.90 9.33
C PRO A 91 -8.97 -3.20 7.81
N ALA A 92 -7.80 -3.14 7.16
CA ALA A 92 -7.66 -3.51 5.76
C ALA A 92 -7.62 -5.03 5.59
N PHE A 93 -6.89 -5.72 6.47
CA PHE A 93 -6.84 -7.19 6.50
C PHE A 93 -8.22 -7.81 6.78
N ASP A 94 -9.00 -7.26 7.71
CA ASP A 94 -10.32 -7.78 8.08
C ASP A 94 -11.35 -7.69 6.93
N LYS A 95 -11.16 -6.76 5.99
CA LYS A 95 -12.05 -6.54 4.84
C LYS A 95 -11.67 -7.34 3.61
N ALA A 96 -10.45 -7.88 3.57
CA ALA A 96 -9.87 -8.54 2.41
C ALA A 96 -9.82 -10.06 2.58
N ALA A 97 -9.99 -10.80 1.49
CA ALA A 97 -9.72 -12.23 1.50
C ALA A 97 -8.22 -12.49 1.64
N THR A 98 -7.84 -13.47 2.46
CA THR A 98 -6.44 -13.89 2.59
C THR A 98 -6.03 -14.76 1.39
N VAL A 99 -4.96 -14.37 0.69
CA VAL A 99 -4.45 -15.07 -0.51
C VAL A 99 -2.99 -15.55 -0.34
N GLY A 100 -2.68 -16.10 0.84
CA GLY A 100 -1.35 -16.61 1.16
C GLY A 100 -0.52 -15.60 1.95
N THR A 101 0.80 -15.64 1.79
CA THR A 101 1.75 -14.75 2.48
C THR A 101 2.47 -13.84 1.48
N LEU A 102 3.29 -12.89 1.97
CA LEU A 102 4.12 -12.07 1.08
C LEU A 102 5.08 -12.93 0.22
N PHE A 103 5.62 -14.01 0.79
CA PHE A 103 6.63 -14.85 0.14
C PHE A 103 6.01 -16.03 -0.61
N GLU A 104 4.86 -16.50 -0.15
CA GLU A 104 4.20 -17.71 -0.64
C GLU A 104 2.75 -17.38 -1.00
N PRO A 105 2.48 -16.96 -2.25
CA PRO A 105 1.11 -16.73 -2.70
C PRO A 105 0.31 -18.02 -2.73
N ASP A 106 -0.94 -17.95 -2.26
CA ASP A 106 -1.92 -19.00 -2.47
C ASP A 106 -2.62 -18.74 -3.80
N CYS A 107 -2.11 -19.34 -4.87
CA CYS A 107 -2.67 -19.20 -6.21
C CYS A 107 -4.10 -19.74 -6.32
N GLU A 108 -4.50 -20.74 -5.53
CA GLU A 108 -5.86 -21.26 -5.56
C GLU A 108 -6.84 -20.23 -4.98
N SER A 109 -6.50 -19.67 -3.82
CA SER A 109 -7.28 -18.59 -3.21
C SER A 109 -7.29 -17.33 -4.08
N LEU A 110 -6.16 -16.96 -4.67
CA LEU A 110 -6.07 -15.84 -5.62
C LEU A 110 -6.95 -16.08 -6.84
N HIS A 111 -6.92 -17.28 -7.43
CA HIS A 111 -7.75 -17.63 -8.58
C HIS A 111 -9.24 -17.58 -8.25
N ARG A 112 -9.66 -18.11 -7.09
CA ARG A 112 -11.04 -18.03 -6.60
C ARG A 112 -11.51 -16.58 -6.40
N HIS A 113 -10.61 -15.69 -5.99
CA HIS A 113 -10.90 -14.26 -5.90
C HIS A 113 -11.06 -13.58 -7.27
N ASN A 114 -10.48 -14.16 -8.33
CA ASN A 114 -10.55 -13.70 -9.71
C ASN A 114 -10.17 -12.20 -9.88
N PRO A 115 -8.99 -11.76 -9.41
CA PRO A 115 -8.58 -10.37 -9.47
C PRO A 115 -8.44 -9.90 -10.92
N GLN A 116 -8.82 -8.64 -11.17
CA GLN A 116 -8.51 -7.95 -12.42
C GLN A 116 -7.08 -7.40 -12.41
N PHE A 117 -6.54 -7.16 -11.22
CA PHE A 117 -5.28 -6.48 -11.04
C PHE A 117 -4.59 -6.92 -9.76
N VAL A 118 -3.27 -7.13 -9.84
CA VAL A 118 -2.43 -7.52 -8.71
C VAL A 118 -1.28 -6.51 -8.57
N ILE A 119 -1.04 -6.09 -7.34
CA ILE A 119 0.09 -5.21 -6.99
C ILE A 119 1.02 -6.00 -6.08
N THR A 120 2.29 -6.10 -6.44
CA THR A 120 3.35 -6.65 -5.58
C THR A 120 4.49 -5.65 -5.41
N GLY A 121 5.42 -5.96 -4.53
CA GLY A 121 6.60 -5.13 -4.26
C GLY A 121 7.35 -5.58 -3.02
N GLY A 122 8.57 -5.05 -2.84
CA GLY A 122 9.40 -5.29 -1.67
C GLY A 122 9.62 -6.79 -1.44
N PRO A 123 9.34 -7.33 -0.23
CA PRO A 123 9.49 -8.76 0.04
C PRO A 123 8.62 -9.67 -0.85
N GLY A 124 7.49 -9.18 -1.39
CA GLY A 124 6.63 -9.95 -2.28
C GLY A 124 7.04 -9.93 -3.75
N ALA A 125 8.08 -9.17 -4.12
CA ALA A 125 8.51 -9.03 -5.50
C ALA A 125 9.02 -10.35 -6.12
N GLU A 126 9.56 -11.27 -5.30
CA GLU A 126 10.01 -12.60 -5.74
C GLU A 126 8.86 -13.45 -6.32
N ALA A 127 7.64 -13.23 -5.82
CA ALA A 127 6.45 -13.94 -6.26
C ALA A 127 5.86 -13.42 -7.59
N TYR A 128 6.42 -12.34 -8.18
CA TYR A 128 5.85 -11.68 -9.36
C TYR A 128 5.53 -12.64 -10.50
N GLU A 129 6.46 -13.53 -10.89
CA GLU A 129 6.26 -14.45 -12.03
C GLU A 129 5.12 -15.45 -11.78
N GLN A 130 4.88 -15.81 -10.52
CA GLN A 130 3.78 -16.68 -10.14
C GLN A 130 2.44 -15.91 -10.17
N LEU A 131 2.43 -14.67 -9.69
CA LEU A 131 1.26 -13.79 -9.69
C LEU A 131 0.83 -13.40 -11.11
N ALA A 132 1.79 -13.06 -11.97
CA ALA A 132 1.57 -12.62 -13.36
C ALA A 132 0.92 -13.68 -14.25
N LYS A 133 1.01 -14.97 -13.88
CA LYS A 133 0.31 -16.07 -14.57
C LYS A 133 -1.20 -16.06 -14.32
N ASN A 134 -1.66 -15.37 -13.28
CA ASN A 134 -3.06 -15.39 -12.83
C ASN A 134 -3.82 -14.12 -13.21
N ALA A 135 -3.16 -12.96 -13.24
CA ALA A 135 -3.77 -11.67 -13.58
C ALA A 135 -2.71 -10.62 -13.96
N THR A 136 -3.15 -9.50 -14.54
CA THR A 136 -2.29 -8.33 -14.77
C THR A 136 -1.65 -7.91 -13.46
N THR A 137 -0.33 -8.03 -13.39
CA THR A 137 0.45 -7.83 -12.18
C THR A 137 1.49 -6.74 -12.41
N ILE A 138 1.66 -5.83 -11.45
CA ILE A 138 2.76 -4.87 -11.44
C ILE A 138 3.60 -4.99 -10.19
N ASP A 139 4.89 -4.68 -10.32
CA ASP A 139 5.86 -4.61 -9.24
C ASP A 139 6.16 -3.14 -8.94
N LEU A 140 5.74 -2.66 -7.78
CA LEU A 140 5.93 -1.29 -7.33
C LEU A 140 7.02 -1.16 -6.27
N THR A 141 8.00 -2.07 -6.24
CA THR A 141 9.11 -2.01 -5.28
C THR A 141 9.77 -0.63 -5.24
N VAL A 142 9.86 -0.06 -4.03
CA VAL A 142 10.49 1.24 -3.75
C VAL A 142 12.00 1.10 -3.61
N ASP A 143 12.73 2.19 -3.86
CA ASP A 143 14.19 2.25 -3.72
C ASP A 143 14.56 2.49 -2.25
N ASN A 144 15.20 1.51 -1.62
CA ASN A 144 15.65 1.61 -0.23
C ASN A 144 16.61 2.79 0.04
N GLY A 145 17.41 3.18 -0.96
CA GLY A 145 18.32 4.31 -0.88
C GLY A 145 17.61 5.66 -0.97
N ASN A 146 16.36 5.68 -1.45
CA ASN A 146 15.58 6.88 -1.67
C ASN A 146 14.08 6.61 -1.41
N ILE A 147 13.76 6.08 -0.22
CA ILE A 147 12.42 5.60 0.11
C ILE A 147 11.38 6.70 0.00
N ARG A 148 11.70 7.92 0.42
CA ARG A 148 10.73 9.02 0.38
C ARG A 148 10.32 9.32 -1.06
N THR A 149 11.27 9.64 -1.93
CA THR A 149 10.96 10.00 -3.32
C THR A 149 10.39 8.81 -4.10
N SER A 150 10.88 7.59 -3.89
CA SER A 150 10.33 6.41 -4.57
C SER A 150 8.93 6.03 -4.04
N GLY A 151 8.67 6.23 -2.75
CA GLY A 151 7.34 6.10 -2.16
C GLY A 151 6.35 7.13 -2.69
N GLU A 152 6.74 8.40 -2.81
CA GLU A 152 5.93 9.46 -3.44
C GLU A 152 5.54 9.07 -4.88
N LYS A 153 6.50 8.57 -5.68
CA LYS A 153 6.24 8.06 -7.04
C LYS A 153 5.32 6.84 -7.07
N GLN A 154 5.45 5.95 -6.08
CA GLN A 154 4.55 4.81 -5.92
C GLN A 154 3.12 5.32 -5.68
N MET A 155 2.93 6.26 -4.75
CA MET A 155 1.64 6.88 -4.45
C MET A 155 1.03 7.56 -5.67
N GLU A 156 1.81 8.31 -6.44
CA GLU A 156 1.36 8.95 -7.69
C GLU A 156 0.97 7.95 -8.78
N THR A 157 1.69 6.83 -8.88
CA THR A 157 1.32 5.76 -9.80
C THR A 157 0.00 5.12 -9.41
N LEU A 158 -0.17 4.77 -8.13
CA LEU A 158 -1.43 4.23 -7.61
C LEU A 158 -2.58 5.23 -7.77
N SER A 159 -2.33 6.52 -7.53
CA SER A 159 -3.36 7.55 -7.67
C SER A 159 -3.89 7.66 -9.09
N ARG A 160 -3.04 7.55 -10.11
CA ARG A 160 -3.45 7.56 -11.52
C ARG A 160 -4.26 6.31 -11.90
N ILE A 161 -3.91 5.15 -11.34
CA ILE A 161 -4.63 3.90 -11.58
C ILE A 161 -6.06 3.99 -11.02
N PHE A 162 -6.23 4.56 -9.82
CA PHE A 162 -7.51 4.58 -9.09
C PHE A 162 -8.27 5.92 -9.13
N GLY A 163 -7.77 6.93 -9.87
CA GLY A 163 -8.39 8.25 -9.96
C GLY A 163 -8.41 9.01 -8.62
N LYS A 164 -7.30 8.94 -7.86
CA LYS A 164 -7.15 9.52 -6.51
C LYS A 164 -6.09 10.62 -6.45
N GLU A 165 -5.74 11.22 -7.58
CA GLU A 165 -4.64 12.18 -7.72
C GLU A 165 -4.78 13.38 -6.78
N ALA A 166 -5.98 13.95 -6.66
CA ALA A 166 -6.21 15.08 -5.76
C ALA A 166 -5.95 14.75 -4.28
N ARG A 167 -6.38 13.58 -3.81
CA ARG A 167 -6.18 13.14 -2.42
C ARG A 167 -4.71 12.79 -2.16
N VAL A 168 -4.05 12.13 -3.10
CA VAL A 168 -2.63 11.80 -2.98
C VAL A 168 -1.75 13.06 -3.01
N ALA A 169 -2.09 14.05 -3.84
CA ALA A 169 -1.38 15.34 -3.83
C ALA A 169 -1.49 16.05 -2.48
N GLU A 170 -2.66 16.01 -1.82
CA GLU A 170 -2.83 16.55 -0.47
C GLU A 170 -1.97 15.80 0.56
N LEU A 171 -1.94 14.48 0.50
CA LEU A 171 -1.12 13.65 1.40
C LEU A 171 0.38 13.92 1.21
N ASN A 172 0.86 14.00 -0.04
CA ASN A 172 2.24 14.33 -0.34
C ASN A 172 2.63 15.71 0.23
N ALA A 173 1.74 16.71 0.10
CA ALA A 173 1.99 18.03 0.70
C ALA A 173 2.08 17.98 2.24
N GLN A 174 1.28 17.14 2.90
CA GLN A 174 1.36 16.94 4.35
C GLN A 174 2.66 16.25 4.76
N ILE A 175 3.07 15.23 4.01
CA ILE A 175 4.35 14.53 4.21
C ILE A 175 5.52 15.50 4.05
N ASP A 176 5.52 16.32 3.00
CA ASP A 176 6.54 17.35 2.75
C ASP A 176 6.66 18.34 3.92
N ALA A 177 5.53 18.83 4.42
CA ALA A 177 5.50 19.74 5.57
C ALA A 177 6.07 19.07 6.83
N LEU A 178 5.76 17.79 7.07
CA LEU A 178 6.31 17.03 8.20
C LEU A 178 7.82 16.85 8.07
N PHE A 179 8.33 16.49 6.88
CA PHE A 179 9.76 16.36 6.63
C PHE A 179 10.49 17.70 6.80
N ALA A 180 9.92 18.80 6.30
CA ALA A 180 10.48 20.13 6.51
C ALA A 180 10.57 20.48 8.01
N GLN A 181 9.51 20.19 8.79
CA GLN A 181 9.51 20.38 10.23
C GLN A 181 10.58 19.52 10.93
N LYS A 182 10.72 18.24 10.54
CA LYS A 182 11.70 17.35 11.17
C LYS A 182 13.13 17.71 10.81
N ARG A 183 13.36 18.16 9.58
CA ARG A 183 14.67 18.66 9.14
C ARG A 183 15.12 19.86 9.97
N GLU A 184 14.22 20.81 10.22
CA GLU A 184 14.52 21.94 11.10
C GLU A 184 14.82 21.47 12.53
N ALA A 185 13.99 20.57 13.07
CA ALA A 185 14.17 20.04 14.42
C ALA A 185 15.47 19.23 14.62
N ALA A 186 16.01 18.65 13.55
CA ALA A 186 17.23 17.86 13.57
C ALA A 186 18.52 18.72 13.57
N LYS A 187 18.44 19.99 13.17
CA LYS A 187 19.61 20.89 13.16
C LYS A 187 20.26 20.96 14.54
N GLY A 188 21.58 20.79 14.57
CA GLY A 188 22.37 20.86 15.80
C GLY A 188 22.10 19.73 16.81
N LYS A 189 21.36 18.67 16.45
CA LYS A 189 21.09 17.52 17.33
C LYS A 189 22.20 16.46 17.33
N GLY A 190 23.30 16.71 16.64
CA GLY A 190 24.44 15.79 16.56
C GLY A 190 24.27 14.75 15.45
N ARG A 191 24.89 13.57 15.66
CA ARG A 191 24.92 12.46 14.69
C ARG A 191 23.99 11.33 15.15
N GLY A 192 23.45 10.56 14.21
CA GLY A 192 22.52 9.45 14.47
C GLY A 192 23.10 8.08 14.09
N LEU A 193 22.77 7.05 14.87
CA LEU A 193 23.03 5.65 14.55
C LEU A 193 21.71 4.91 14.48
N VAL A 194 21.44 4.25 13.35
CA VAL A 194 20.23 3.44 13.16
C VAL A 194 20.56 1.98 13.40
N LEU A 195 19.85 1.36 14.35
CA LEU A 195 20.07 -0.02 14.79
C LEU A 195 18.78 -0.84 14.66
N SER A 196 18.92 -2.11 14.34
CA SER A 196 17.89 -3.13 14.53
C SER A 196 18.39 -4.19 15.50
N VAL A 197 17.50 -4.68 16.37
CA VAL A 197 17.76 -5.78 17.30
C VAL A 197 16.87 -6.96 16.91
N THR A 198 17.49 -8.06 16.52
CA THR A 198 16.78 -9.30 16.13
C THR A 198 17.34 -10.46 16.93
N GLY A 199 16.54 -11.00 17.85
CA GLY A 199 17.01 -12.01 18.81
C GLY A 199 18.16 -11.46 19.66
N ASN A 200 19.32 -12.10 19.59
CA ASN A 200 20.54 -11.70 20.28
C ASN A 200 21.52 -10.89 19.41
N LYS A 201 21.13 -10.51 18.18
CA LYS A 201 21.99 -9.77 17.25
C LYS A 201 21.56 -8.31 17.15
N VAL A 202 22.55 -7.43 17.06
CA VAL A 202 22.37 -6.00 16.76
C VAL A 202 23.01 -5.70 15.41
N SER A 203 22.26 -5.05 14.52
CA SER A 203 22.74 -4.63 13.21
C SER A 203 22.66 -3.12 13.07
N ALA A 204 23.72 -2.49 12.57
CA ALA A 204 23.77 -1.09 12.19
C ALA A 204 23.47 -0.90 10.69
N PHE A 205 22.86 0.24 10.36
CA PHE A 205 22.37 0.51 9.02
C PHE A 205 23.05 1.71 8.39
N GLY A 206 23.57 1.53 7.17
CA GLY A 206 24.14 2.60 6.35
C GLY A 206 23.09 3.55 5.77
N THR A 207 23.57 4.65 5.20
CA THR A 207 22.76 5.79 4.74
C THR A 207 21.85 5.50 3.56
N GLN A 208 22.05 4.42 2.81
CA GLN A 208 21.16 4.03 1.69
C GLN A 208 20.30 2.80 2.04
N SER A 209 20.12 2.54 3.33
CA SER A 209 19.28 1.44 3.80
C SER A 209 17.83 1.86 3.98
N ARG A 210 16.93 0.87 3.95
CA ARG A 210 15.49 1.07 4.15
C ARG A 210 15.10 1.70 5.49
N LEU A 211 15.96 1.60 6.49
CA LEU A 211 15.68 2.13 7.83
C LEU A 211 16.28 3.51 8.06
N ALA A 212 17.30 3.88 7.28
CA ALA A 212 18.14 5.03 7.58
C ALA A 212 18.20 6.07 6.45
N SER A 213 17.82 5.74 5.22
CA SER A 213 17.87 6.68 4.07
C SER A 213 17.07 7.95 4.33
N TRP A 214 15.84 7.82 4.81
CA TRP A 214 15.01 8.98 5.15
C TRP A 214 15.45 9.73 6.41
N ILE A 215 16.17 9.07 7.33
CA ILE A 215 16.69 9.70 8.54
C ILE A 215 17.93 10.54 8.21
N HIS A 216 18.87 9.98 7.45
CA HIS A 216 20.12 10.63 7.12
C HIS A 216 20.01 11.56 5.90
N GLY A 217 19.31 11.13 4.86
CA GLY A 217 19.12 11.90 3.63
C GLY A 217 18.02 12.96 3.75
N ASP A 218 16.79 12.56 4.05
CA ASP A 218 15.64 13.47 3.99
C ASP A 218 15.51 14.40 5.21
N ILE A 219 15.64 13.84 6.42
CA ILE A 219 15.66 14.61 7.68
C ILE A 219 17.00 15.32 7.87
N GLY A 220 18.09 14.79 7.30
CA GLY A 220 19.40 15.43 7.36
C GLY A 220 20.13 15.23 8.69
N LEU A 221 19.81 14.18 9.46
CA LEU A 221 20.57 13.83 10.66
C LEU A 221 21.87 13.14 10.22
N PRO A 222 23.08 13.70 10.41
CA PRO A 222 24.31 13.07 9.91
C PRO A 222 24.53 11.69 10.55
N PRO A 223 24.99 10.67 9.80
CA PRO A 223 25.26 9.34 10.38
C PRO A 223 26.45 9.40 11.33
N VAL A 224 26.49 8.56 12.36
CA VAL A 224 27.71 8.43 13.20
C VAL A 224 28.89 7.88 12.39
N ASP A 225 28.62 6.98 11.44
CA ASP A 225 29.60 6.26 10.64
C ASP A 225 29.12 6.14 9.19
N GLU A 226 29.85 6.79 8.27
CA GLU A 226 29.54 6.82 6.83
C GLU A 226 30.03 5.55 6.11
N SER A 227 30.88 4.74 6.75
CA SER A 227 31.42 3.51 6.17
C SER A 227 30.50 2.30 6.30
N LEU A 228 29.38 2.45 7.03
CA LEU A 228 28.39 1.40 7.20
C LEU A 228 27.80 0.97 5.85
N ARG A 229 27.85 -0.34 5.61
CA ARG A 229 27.38 -0.92 4.34
C ARG A 229 25.85 -0.94 4.27
N ASN A 230 25.36 -0.84 3.04
CA ASN A 230 23.93 -0.92 2.73
C ASN A 230 23.55 -2.39 2.47
N GLU A 231 23.38 -3.15 3.55
CA GLU A 231 22.90 -4.53 3.51
C GLU A 231 21.40 -4.60 3.89
N GLY A 232 20.64 -5.52 3.29
CA GLY A 232 19.20 -5.65 3.55
C GLY A 232 18.84 -5.89 5.03
N HIS A 233 19.72 -6.57 5.77
CA HIS A 233 19.57 -6.82 7.21
C HIS A 233 20.50 -5.96 8.10
N GLY A 234 21.22 -5.01 7.49
CA GLY A 234 22.24 -4.21 8.16
C GLY A 234 23.49 -5.01 8.50
N GLN A 235 24.55 -4.28 8.88
CA GLN A 235 25.84 -4.85 9.26
C GLN A 235 25.82 -5.23 10.74
N PRO A 236 26.13 -6.48 11.12
CA PRO A 236 26.25 -6.86 12.53
C PRO A 236 27.29 -6.02 13.26
N VAL A 237 26.96 -5.52 14.46
CA VAL A 237 27.84 -4.71 15.29
C VAL A 237 27.84 -5.18 16.73
N SER A 238 28.94 -4.94 17.45
CA SER A 238 29.04 -5.25 18.88
C SER A 238 28.60 -4.07 19.75
N PHE A 239 28.41 -4.31 21.05
CA PHE A 239 28.11 -3.23 22.01
C PHE A 239 29.30 -2.27 22.18
N GLU A 240 30.53 -2.78 22.01
CA GLU A 240 31.76 -1.98 22.03
C GLU A 240 31.77 -1.00 20.85
N TYR A 241 31.40 -1.44 19.64
CA TYR A 241 31.26 -0.55 18.49
C TYR A 241 30.26 0.59 18.79
N ILE A 242 29.10 0.27 19.37
CA ILE A 242 28.07 1.27 19.69
C ILE A 242 28.61 2.28 20.72
N LYS A 243 29.32 1.80 21.74
CA LYS A 243 29.93 2.64 22.77
C LYS A 243 31.01 3.56 22.20
N GLU A 244 31.86 3.03 21.32
CA GLU A 244 32.94 3.78 20.67
C GLU A 244 32.38 4.87 19.74
N LYS A 245 31.38 4.54 18.93
CA LYS A 245 30.77 5.48 17.97
C LYS A 245 29.78 6.47 18.60
N THR A 246 29.32 6.20 19.82
CA THR A 246 28.32 7.02 20.52
C THR A 246 28.74 7.43 21.93
N PRO A 247 29.82 8.21 22.11
CA PRO A 247 30.24 8.60 23.45
C PRO A 247 29.22 9.51 24.15
N ALA A 248 29.11 9.35 25.48
CA ALA A 248 28.14 9.90 26.43
C ALA A 248 27.22 11.05 25.93
N GLY A 249 26.00 10.69 25.56
CA GLY A 249 24.94 11.62 25.13
C GLY A 249 23.71 10.92 24.51
N PHE A 250 23.85 9.65 24.12
CA PHE A 250 22.77 8.86 23.52
C PHE A 250 21.60 8.62 24.49
N HIS A 251 20.49 9.32 24.26
CA HIS A 251 19.23 9.04 24.93
C HIS A 251 18.44 8.00 24.12
N HIS A 252 18.63 6.72 24.44
CA HIS A 252 17.68 5.70 24.03
C HIS A 252 16.36 5.93 24.80
N ARG A 253 15.34 6.51 24.17
CA ARG A 253 13.97 6.46 24.68
C ARG A 253 13.31 5.19 24.15
N PRO A 254 13.23 4.10 24.93
CA PRO A 254 12.38 2.98 24.54
C PRO A 254 10.94 3.47 24.42
N HIS A 255 10.23 3.03 23.38
CA HIS A 255 8.79 3.22 23.27
C HIS A 255 8.13 2.61 24.51
N ARG A 256 7.63 3.46 25.42
CA ARG A 256 6.72 2.99 26.49
C ARG A 256 5.48 2.46 25.79
N ARG A 257 5.25 1.14 25.88
CA ARG A 257 3.93 0.57 25.63
C ARG A 257 2.95 1.29 26.55
N HIS A 258 1.95 1.94 25.98
CA HIS A 258 0.77 2.37 26.75
C HIS A 258 0.12 1.10 27.32
N ARG A 259 0.41 0.78 28.58
CA ARG A 259 -0.47 -0.08 29.37
C ARG A 259 -1.73 0.73 29.61
N ALA A 260 -2.78 0.45 28.84
CA ALA A 260 -4.14 0.78 29.24
C ALA A 260 -4.37 0.19 30.64
N GLY A 261 -4.74 1.04 31.60
CA GLY A 261 -4.95 0.64 32.98
C GLY A 261 -6.02 -0.43 33.08
N ARG A 262 -5.69 -1.56 33.72
CA ARG A 262 -6.71 -2.42 34.32
C ARG A 262 -7.28 -1.66 35.51
N ALA A 263 -8.52 -1.19 35.38
CA ALA A 263 -9.33 -0.81 36.52
C ALA A 263 -9.48 -2.06 37.42
N GLY A 264 -8.93 -1.97 38.63
CA GLY A 264 -9.13 -3.00 39.65
C GLY A 264 -10.51 -2.86 40.27
N CYS A 265 -11.38 -3.83 40.04
CA CYS A 265 -12.54 -4.04 40.90
C CYS A 265 -12.02 -4.51 42.27
N ARG A 266 -12.03 -3.62 43.27
CA ARG A 266 -11.96 -4.03 44.69
C ARG A 266 -13.36 -4.49 45.09
N GLY A 267 -13.52 -5.77 45.39
CA GLY A 267 -14.63 -6.24 46.23
C GLY A 267 -14.33 -5.91 47.68
N SER A 268 -15.25 -5.22 48.36
CA SER A 268 -15.22 -5.13 49.82
C SER A 268 -15.93 -6.35 50.40
N VAL A 269 -15.20 -7.09 51.23
CA VAL A 269 -15.78 -7.92 52.27
C VAL A 269 -16.07 -6.98 53.45
N GLY A 270 -17.30 -7.03 53.95
CA GLY A 270 -17.83 -6.21 55.04
C GLY A 270 -19.34 -6.20 54.97
#